data_AF-A0A8S9XK76-F1
#
_entry.id   AF-A0A8S9XK76-F1
#
_cell.length_a   1.000
_cell.length_b   1.000
_cell.length_c   1.000
_cell.angle_alpha   90.00
_cell.angle_beta   90.00
_cell.angle_gamma   90.00
#
_symmetry.space_group_name_H-M   'P 1'
#
loop_
_entity.id
_entity.type
_entity.pdbx_description
1 polymer ?
#
loop_
_entity_poly.entity_id
_entity_poly.type
_entity_poly.pdbx_seq_one_letter_code
_entity_poly.pdbx_strand_id
1 'polypeptide(L)'
;MRDPLIHHISSKTYLSADDLRINLWHLEITDQSFNIVDIKPANMEELTEVITAAEFHPLECNLFVYSSSKGTIRLCDMRQAALCDRPLQDF
;
A
#
# COMPACT_ATOMS: atom_id res chain seq x y z
N MET A 1 -8.68 -10.99 19.21
CA MET A 1 -8.91 -10.82 17.77
C MET A 1 -8.25 -9.50 17.40
N ARG A 2 -6.99 -9.53 16.93
CA ARG A 2 -6.24 -8.34 16.53
C ARG A 2 -6.39 -8.21 15.01
N ASP A 3 -6.95 -7.12 14.54
CA ASP A 3 -7.06 -6.82 13.12
C ASP A 3 -5.67 -6.73 12.46
N PRO A 4 -5.50 -7.16 11.20
CA PRO A 4 -4.22 -7.15 10.53
C PRO A 4 -3.84 -5.71 10.14
N LEU A 5 -2.67 -5.28 10.61
CA LEU A 5 -1.78 -4.32 9.93
C LEU A 5 -2.24 -2.85 9.82
N ILE A 6 -2.72 -2.23 10.91
CA ILE A 6 -2.76 -0.76 11.00
C ILE A 6 -1.43 -0.28 11.63
N HIS A 7 -0.49 0.17 10.80
CA HIS A 7 0.76 0.81 11.25
C HIS A 7 0.65 2.34 11.10
N HIS A 8 0.63 3.05 12.23
CA HIS A 8 0.50 4.52 12.33
C HIS A 8 1.82 5.22 12.00
N ILE A 9 1.98 5.78 10.80
CA ILE A 9 3.15 6.62 10.49
C ILE A 9 2.72 7.85 9.68
N SER A 10 3.18 9.02 10.16
CA SER A 10 2.45 10.29 10.30
C SER A 10 1.36 10.19 11.38
N SER A 11 1.40 11.09 12.37
CA SER A 11 0.43 11.18 13.50
C SER A 11 -1.05 11.23 13.09
N LYS A 12 -1.33 11.24 11.79
CA LYS A 12 -2.61 11.51 11.16
C LYS A 12 -2.99 10.49 10.08
N THR A 13 -2.12 9.59 9.61
CA THR A 13 -2.44 8.67 8.49
C THR A 13 -2.09 7.21 8.77
N TYR A 14 -2.79 6.28 8.13
CA TYR A 14 -2.50 4.84 8.18
C TYR A 14 -2.82 4.15 6.85
N LEU A 15 -2.23 2.97 6.63
CA LEU A 15 -2.52 2.12 5.46
C LEU A 15 -3.48 1.00 5.83
N SER A 16 -4.28 0.61 4.85
CA SER A 16 -4.91 -0.71 4.82
C SER A 16 -4.54 -1.39 3.52
N ALA A 17 -4.24 -2.68 3.54
CA ALA A 17 -4.00 -3.46 2.34
C ALA A 17 -4.93 -4.69 2.32
N ASP A 18 -5.44 -4.99 1.13
CA ASP A 18 -6.01 -6.30 0.79
C ASP A 18 -5.11 -6.99 -0.24
N ASP A 19 -5.56 -8.10 -0.82
CA ASP A 19 -4.77 -8.89 -1.77
C ASP A 19 -4.39 -8.12 -3.05
N LEU A 20 -5.07 -7.03 -3.40
CA LEU A 20 -4.89 -6.33 -4.69
C LEU A 20 -4.70 -4.83 -4.57
N ARG A 21 -5.02 -4.24 -3.41
CA ARG A 21 -5.07 -2.78 -3.23
C ARG A 21 -4.46 -2.35 -1.92
N ILE A 22 -3.87 -1.15 -1.96
CA ILE A 22 -3.43 -0.42 -0.77
C ILE A 22 -4.16 0.92 -0.76
N ASN A 23 -4.79 1.21 0.37
CA ASN A 23 -5.48 2.47 0.62
C ASN A 23 -4.80 3.26 1.74
N LEU A 24 -4.68 4.55 1.52
CA LEU A 24 -4.24 5.54 2.50
C LEU A 24 -5.45 6.20 3.15
N TRP A 25 -5.43 6.22 4.48
CA TRP A 25 -6.48 6.79 5.30
C TRP A 25 -5.95 7.95 6.12
N HIS A 26 -6.81 8.92 6.38
CA HIS A 26 -6.56 9.98 7.35
C HIS A 26 -7.37 9.70 8.62
N LEU A 27 -6.75 9.69 9.80
CA LEU A 27 -7.40 9.39 11.09
C LEU A 27 -8.61 10.28 11.41
N GLU A 28 -8.67 11.48 10.85
CA GLU A 28 -9.77 12.43 11.08
C GLU A 28 -10.90 12.31 10.02
N ILE A 29 -10.67 11.57 8.93
CA ILE A 29 -11.61 11.38 7.81
C ILE A 29 -11.82 9.88 7.62
N THR A 30 -12.94 9.35 8.13
CA THR A 30 -13.19 7.91 8.18
C THR A 30 -14.08 7.38 7.05
N ASP A 31 -14.72 8.27 6.30
CA ASP A 31 -15.64 7.95 5.19
C ASP A 31 -14.94 7.93 3.83
N GLN A 32 -13.67 8.34 3.75
CA GLN A 32 -12.92 8.46 2.51
C GLN A 32 -11.51 7.89 2.67
N SER A 33 -11.06 7.19 1.64
CA SER A 33 -9.69 6.72 1.51
C SER A 33 -9.17 7.00 0.10
N PHE A 34 -7.85 7.03 0.00
CA PHE A 34 -7.16 7.17 -1.29
C PHE A 34 -6.54 5.84 -1.66
N ASN A 35 -6.97 5.27 -2.78
CA ASN A 35 -6.29 4.12 -3.33
C ASN A 35 -4.95 4.57 -3.93
N ILE A 36 -3.84 4.08 -3.36
CA ILE A 36 -2.48 4.48 -3.75
C ILE A 36 -1.75 3.38 -4.52
N VAL A 37 -2.26 2.14 -4.46
CA VAL A 37 -1.81 1.01 -5.28
C VAL A 37 -3.05 0.20 -5.67
N ASP A 38 -3.19 -0.11 -6.96
CA ASP A 38 -4.15 -1.07 -7.52
C ASP A 38 -3.44 -2.01 -8.49
N ILE A 39 -3.19 -3.25 -8.07
CA ILE A 39 -2.62 -4.29 -8.93
C ILE A 39 -3.69 -5.19 -9.55
N LYS A 40 -4.98 -4.83 -9.40
CA LYS A 40 -6.08 -5.61 -9.95
C LYS A 40 -5.99 -5.65 -11.49
N PRO A 41 -5.92 -6.85 -12.11
CA PRO A 41 -5.95 -6.96 -13.55
C PRO A 41 -7.35 -6.63 -14.10
N ALA A 42 -7.42 -6.22 -15.37
CA ALA A 42 -8.69 -5.98 -16.05
C ALA A 42 -9.53 -7.26 -16.15
N ASN A 43 -8.88 -8.41 -16.33
CA ASN A 43 -9.46 -9.74 -16.27
C ASN A 43 -8.94 -10.50 -15.03
N MET A 44 -9.84 -10.93 -14.15
CA MET A 44 -9.47 -11.66 -12.94
C MET A 44 -8.84 -13.04 -13.21
N GLU A 45 -9.06 -13.63 -14.38
CA GLU A 45 -8.40 -14.88 -14.79
C GLU A 45 -6.89 -14.70 -15.02
N GLU A 46 -6.43 -13.48 -15.26
CA GLU A 46 -5.02 -13.14 -15.49
C GLU A 46 -4.29 -12.75 -14.19
N LEU A 47 -4.91 -12.97 -13.03
CA LEU A 47 -4.31 -12.65 -11.75
C LEU A 47 -3.09 -13.56 -11.48
N THR A 48 -1.90 -12.95 -11.44
CA THR A 48 -0.63 -13.68 -11.21
C THR A 48 0.05 -13.29 -9.90
N GLU A 49 -0.42 -12.26 -9.21
CA GLU A 49 0.29 -11.62 -8.10
C GLU A 49 -0.71 -11.02 -7.11
N VAL A 50 -0.45 -11.19 -5.81
CA VAL A 50 -1.22 -10.56 -4.74
C VAL A 50 -0.28 -9.88 -3.76
N ILE A 51 -0.78 -8.84 -3.09
CA ILE A 51 -0.10 -8.13 -2.00
C ILE A 51 -0.18 -9.00 -0.75
N THR A 52 0.95 -9.19 -0.08
CA THR A 52 1.06 -10.04 1.11
C THR A 52 1.32 -9.25 2.38
N ALA A 53 1.96 -8.09 2.26
CA ALA A 53 2.17 -7.15 3.34
C ALA A 53 2.39 -5.74 2.80
N ALA A 54 2.06 -4.73 3.59
CA ALA A 54 2.37 -3.34 3.31
C ALA A 54 2.76 -2.65 4.63
N GLU A 55 3.83 -1.86 4.61
CA GLU A 55 4.33 -1.17 5.80
C GLU A 55 4.91 0.21 5.44
N PHE A 56 4.68 1.18 6.31
CA PHE A 56 5.31 2.50 6.19
C PHE A 56 6.77 2.49 6.65
N HIS A 57 7.57 3.38 6.06
CA HIS A 57 8.90 3.65 6.59
C HIS A 57 8.80 4.31 7.97
N PRO A 58 9.56 3.86 9.01
CA PRO A 58 9.39 4.29 10.40
C PRO A 58 9.57 5.79 10.65
N LEU A 59 10.24 6.49 9.75
CA LEU A 59 10.57 7.92 9.90
C LEU A 59 9.97 8.80 8.80
N GLU A 60 9.74 8.26 7.61
CA GLU A 60 9.40 9.03 6.41
C GLU A 60 7.99 8.66 5.99
N CYS A 61 7.01 9.49 6.33
CA CYS A 61 5.59 9.18 6.10
C CYS A 61 5.19 9.13 4.62
N ASN A 62 6.04 9.64 3.71
CA ASN A 62 5.82 9.52 2.27
C ASN A 62 6.36 8.22 1.66
N LEU A 63 7.16 7.45 2.42
CA LEU A 63 7.73 6.20 1.96
C LEU A 63 7.00 5.01 2.57
N PHE A 64 6.67 4.04 1.73
CA PHE A 64 6.15 2.75 2.18
C PHE A 64 6.66 1.64 1.29
N VAL A 65 6.60 0.42 1.81
CA VAL A 65 6.94 -0.79 1.07
C VAL A 65 5.74 -1.71 1.03
N TYR A 66 5.64 -2.51 -0.03
CA TYR A 66 4.75 -3.66 -0.03
C TYR A 66 5.43 -4.87 -0.66
N SER A 67 5.07 -6.06 -0.19
CA SER A 67 5.56 -7.33 -0.70
C SER A 67 4.47 -8.04 -1.49
N SER A 68 4.87 -8.85 -2.47
CA SER A 68 3.96 -9.66 -3.28
C SER A 68 4.13 -11.16 -3.04
N SER A 69 3.14 -11.95 -3.49
CA SER A 69 3.21 -13.42 -3.52
C SER A 69 4.27 -13.97 -4.47
N LYS A 70 4.85 -13.13 -5.35
CA LYS A 70 6.00 -13.50 -6.20
C LYS A 70 7.34 -13.36 -5.48
N GLY A 71 7.33 -12.93 -4.21
CA GLY A 71 8.56 -12.70 -3.44
C GLY A 71 9.27 -11.40 -3.80
N THR A 72 8.60 -10.47 -4.48
CA THR A 72 9.15 -9.14 -4.77
C THR A 72 8.80 -8.17 -3.65
N ILE A 73 9.69 -7.21 -3.39
CA ILE A 73 9.44 -6.09 -2.49
C ILE A 73 9.56 -4.79 -3.27
N ARG A 74 8.56 -3.93 -3.10
CA ARG A 74 8.45 -2.66 -3.82
C ARG A 74 8.52 -1.49 -2.87
N LEU A 75 9.50 -0.61 -3.06
CA LEU A 75 9.57 0.68 -2.38
C LEU A 75 8.80 1.73 -3.16
N CYS A 76 7.90 2.46 -2.51
CA CYS A 76 7.04 3.47 -3.10
C CYS A 76 7.21 4.82 -2.40
N ASP A 77 7.18 5.92 -3.18
CA ASP A 77 7.26 7.30 -2.68
C ASP A 77 6.05 8.11 -3.14
N MET A 78 5.19 8.47 -2.19
CA MET A 78 3.95 9.22 -2.45
C MET A 78 4.20 10.66 -2.93
N ARG A 79 5.43 11.19 -2.82
CA ARG A 79 5.77 12.51 -3.38
C ARG A 79 6.01 12.46 -4.89
N GLN A 80 6.45 11.32 -5.43
CA GLN A 80 6.75 11.20 -6.85
C GLN A 80 5.48 11.05 -7.68
N ALA A 81 4.51 10.31 -7.15
CA ALA A 81 3.19 10.18 -7.73
C ALA A 81 2.16 9.89 -6.64
N ALA A 82 1.00 10.53 -6.75
CA ALA A 82 -0.15 10.25 -5.88
C ALA A 82 -0.65 8.80 -6.05
N LEU A 83 -0.50 8.25 -7.26
CA LEU A 83 -0.70 6.84 -7.58
C LEU A 83 0.67 6.17 -7.66
N CYS A 84 0.98 5.28 -6.72
CA CYS A 84 2.24 4.54 -6.67
C CYS A 84 2.19 3.28 -7.55
N ASP A 85 1.64 3.41 -8.75
CA ASP A 85 1.50 2.32 -9.73
C ASP A 85 2.85 1.83 -10.27
N ARG A 86 3.89 2.64 -10.10
CA ARG A 86 5.28 2.31 -10.41
C ARG A 86 6.10 2.36 -9.13
N PRO A 87 6.72 1.24 -8.73
CA PRO A 87 7.63 1.26 -7.59
C PRO A 87 8.86 2.12 -7.94
N LEU A 88 9.38 2.81 -6.93
CA LEU A 88 10.66 3.50 -7.00
C LEU A 88 11.81 2.49 -7.21
N GLN A 89 11.68 1.31 -6.58
CA GLN A 89 12.65 0.22 -6.70
C GLN A 89 11.96 -1.13 -6.44
N ASP A 90 12.24 -2.11 -7.29
CA ASP A 90 11.93 -3.53 -7.09
C ASP A 90 13.19 -4.25 -6.55
N PHE A 91 13.00 -5.06 -5.51
CA PHE A 91 14.02 -5.93 -4.91
C PHE A 91 13.69 -7.41 -5.12
#